data_AF-A0A398B385-F1
#
_entry.id   AF-A0A398B385-F1
#
_cell.length_a   1.000
_cell.length_b   1.000
_cell.length_c   1.000
_cell.angle_alpha   90.00
_cell.angle_beta   90.00
_cell.angle_gamma   90.00
#
_symmetry.space_group_name_H-M   'P 1'
#
loop_
_entity.id
_entity.type
_entity.pdbx_description
1 polymer ?
#
loop_
_entity_poly.entity_id
_entity_poly.type
_entity_poly.pdbx_seq_one_letter_code
_entity_poly.pdbx_strand_id
1 'polypeptide(L)'
;MKKLLVALLFFVSCFVFYSPPAGAASKQLIIINKTTNQLAYYENNKLTKIFLVATGKKPSYTPEGKFKIVNKIVNRPYYKENIRGGDPRNPLGNRWLGINARNTPGNTYAIHGNNNASSIGKYVSAGCVRMYNEDVKWLYSKVKVGTPVIITSSSKSFKTIAAANGFKVTGAETMPVGIVDTVLKKGSQGPQVVALQKKLTSLGYSTKGTDGIFGSNTEKAVKKFQKDNNLTADGVVGPQTRKALNLK
;
A
#
# COMPACT_ATOMS: atom_id res chain seq x y z
N MET A 1 32.60 83.42 -0.11
CA MET A 1 33.10 82.04 0.13
C MET A 1 32.11 81.32 1.02
N LYS A 2 31.45 80.29 0.47
CA LYS A 2 30.32 79.55 1.06
C LYS A 2 30.82 78.62 2.18
N LYS A 3 30.21 78.64 3.37
CA LYS A 3 30.36 77.58 4.36
C LYS A 3 29.17 76.62 4.19
N LEU A 4 29.45 75.42 3.68
CA LEU A 4 28.49 74.33 3.51
C LEU A 4 28.15 73.74 4.88
N LEU A 5 26.87 73.76 5.26
CA LEU A 5 26.34 72.87 6.29
C LEU A 5 26.17 71.48 5.64
N VAL A 6 26.85 70.46 6.18
CA VAL A 6 26.63 69.07 5.79
C VAL A 6 25.52 68.50 6.66
N ALA A 7 24.32 68.35 6.11
CA ALA A 7 23.24 67.59 6.73
C ALA A 7 23.39 66.11 6.33
N LEU A 8 23.71 65.27 7.32
CA LEU A 8 23.83 63.82 7.14
C LEU A 8 22.43 63.19 7.16
N LEU A 9 21.82 63.00 5.99
CA LEU A 9 20.57 62.24 5.83
C LEU A 9 20.88 60.73 5.90
N PHE A 10 20.58 60.11 7.04
CA PHE A 10 20.51 58.66 7.17
C PHE A 10 19.31 58.12 6.35
N PHE A 11 19.58 57.67 5.13
CA PHE A 11 18.61 56.94 4.33
C PHE A 11 18.55 55.49 4.85
N VAL A 12 17.72 55.24 5.86
CA VAL A 12 17.38 53.87 6.28
C VAL A 12 16.56 53.24 5.17
N SER A 13 17.25 52.54 4.26
CA SER A 13 16.62 51.69 3.26
C SER A 13 15.97 50.51 3.98
N CYS A 14 14.70 50.66 4.36
CA CYS A 14 13.84 49.54 4.74
C CYS A 14 13.63 48.62 3.53
N PHE A 15 14.59 47.71 3.31
CA PHE A 15 14.35 46.52 2.51
C PHE A 15 13.35 45.65 3.26
N VAL A 16 12.07 45.82 2.94
CA VAL A 16 11.04 44.87 3.32
C VAL A 16 11.35 43.58 2.56
N PHE A 17 12.01 42.63 3.22
CA PHE A 17 12.14 41.26 2.72
C PHE A 17 10.75 40.66 2.66
N TYR A 18 10.09 40.79 1.51
CA TYR A 18 8.88 40.06 1.18
C TYR A 18 9.26 38.57 1.08
N SER A 19 9.20 37.88 2.22
CA SER A 19 9.21 36.42 2.24
C SER A 19 7.84 35.98 1.72
N PRO A 20 7.74 35.34 0.54
CA PRO A 20 6.47 34.77 0.12
C PRO A 20 6.01 33.81 1.22
N PRO A 21 4.72 33.80 1.59
CA PRO A 21 4.22 32.86 2.58
C PRO A 21 4.62 31.47 2.13
N ALA A 22 5.38 30.76 2.97
CA ALA A 22 5.76 29.38 2.73
C ALA A 22 4.47 28.60 2.50
N GLY A 23 4.15 28.30 1.24
CA GLY A 23 2.92 27.62 0.87
C GLY A 23 2.83 26.35 1.71
N ALA A 24 1.77 26.22 2.52
CA ALA A 24 1.61 25.13 3.47
C ALA A 24 1.93 23.80 2.77
N ALA A 25 2.99 23.13 3.23
CA ALA A 25 3.46 21.92 2.57
C ALA A 25 2.31 20.91 2.49
N SER A 26 2.04 20.42 1.27
CA SER A 26 0.98 19.45 1.00
C SER A 26 1.06 18.26 1.97
N LYS A 27 0.00 18.02 2.73
CA LYS A 27 -0.07 16.90 3.69
C LYS A 27 -0.30 15.59 2.92
N GLN A 28 0.74 14.78 2.81
CA GLN A 28 0.70 13.50 2.11
C GLN A 28 0.65 12.33 3.10
N LEU A 29 -0.02 11.25 2.73
CA LEU A 29 -0.04 10.01 3.51
C LEU A 29 -0.16 8.81 2.56
N ILE A 30 0.62 7.77 2.83
CA ILE A 30 0.48 6.47 2.20
C ILE A 30 0.03 5.46 3.24
N ILE A 31 -0.98 4.66 2.91
CA ILE A 31 -1.37 3.50 3.72
C ILE A 31 -1.31 2.26 2.84
N ILE A 32 -0.60 1.24 3.30
CA ILE A 32 -0.51 -0.06 2.66
C ILE A 32 -1.21 -1.08 3.55
N ASN A 33 -2.24 -1.72 3.02
CA ASN A 33 -2.94 -2.81 3.70
C ASN A 33 -2.53 -4.15 3.05
N LYS A 34 -1.77 -4.94 3.81
CA LYS A 34 -1.31 -6.26 3.40
C LYS A 34 -2.45 -7.25 3.28
N THR A 35 -3.54 -7.12 4.04
CA THR A 35 -4.70 -8.02 3.96
C THR A 35 -5.40 -7.93 2.62
N THR A 36 -5.45 -6.73 2.03
CA THR A 36 -6.11 -6.49 0.74
C THR A 36 -5.12 -6.37 -0.42
N ASN A 37 -3.81 -6.31 -0.13
CA ASN A 37 -2.76 -6.02 -1.12
C ASN A 37 -3.00 -4.71 -1.86
N GLN A 38 -3.22 -3.64 -1.08
CA GLN A 38 -3.54 -2.32 -1.62
C GLN A 38 -2.73 -1.22 -0.98
N LEU A 39 -2.56 -0.14 -1.74
CA LEU A 39 -1.94 1.10 -1.28
C LEU A 39 -2.91 2.24 -1.56
N ALA A 40 -3.32 2.97 -0.53
CA ALA A 40 -4.04 4.23 -0.65
C ALA A 40 -3.07 5.40 -0.53
N TYR A 41 -3.19 6.36 -1.45
CA TYR A 41 -2.46 7.61 -1.42
C TYR A 41 -3.41 8.78 -1.16
N TYR A 42 -3.09 9.55 -0.13
CA TYR A 42 -3.79 10.76 0.26
C TYR A 42 -2.91 11.98 0.01
N GLU A 43 -3.53 13.05 -0.49
CA GLU A 43 -2.91 14.35 -0.63
C GLU A 43 -3.88 15.42 -0.14
N ASN A 44 -3.37 16.34 0.69
CA ASN A 44 -4.17 17.38 1.35
C ASN A 44 -5.37 16.79 2.11
N ASN A 45 -5.14 15.69 2.83
CA ASN A 45 -6.14 14.91 3.54
C ASN A 45 -7.22 14.26 2.66
N LYS A 46 -7.16 14.36 1.33
CA LYS A 46 -8.15 13.76 0.42
C LYS A 46 -7.59 12.47 -0.18
N LEU A 47 -8.38 11.40 -0.15
CA LEU A 47 -8.04 10.19 -0.90
C LEU A 47 -7.91 10.56 -2.37
N THR A 48 -6.76 10.29 -2.95
CA THR A 48 -6.46 10.62 -4.35
C THR A 48 -6.56 9.39 -5.22
N LYS A 49 -5.92 8.28 -4.82
CA LYS A 49 -5.93 7.03 -5.59
C LYS A 49 -5.63 5.82 -4.71
N ILE A 50 -6.22 4.68 -5.06
CA ILE A 50 -5.89 3.37 -4.49
C ILE A 50 -5.25 2.52 -5.60
N PHE A 51 -4.24 1.73 -5.23
CA PHE A 51 -3.47 0.86 -6.12
C PHE A 51 -3.50 -0.58 -5.62
N LEU A 52 -3.48 -1.54 -6.54
CA LEU A 52 -3.07 -2.90 -6.23
C LEU A 52 -1.55 -2.93 -6.00
N VAL A 53 -1.11 -3.73 -5.04
CA VAL A 53 0.31 -3.95 -4.75
C VAL A 53 0.60 -5.42 -4.48
N ALA A 54 1.84 -5.85 -4.62
CA ALA A 54 2.29 -7.14 -4.08
C ALA A 54 3.06 -6.92 -2.79
N THR A 55 2.84 -7.79 -1.80
CA THR A 55 3.54 -7.75 -0.51
C THR A 55 4.30 -9.05 -0.25
N GLY A 56 4.93 -9.15 0.92
CA GLY A 56 5.82 -10.23 1.30
C GLY A 56 5.14 -11.59 1.32
N LYS A 57 5.84 -12.62 0.82
CA LYS A 57 5.34 -14.01 0.79
C LYS A 57 5.02 -14.60 2.17
N LYS A 58 5.62 -14.09 3.23
CA LYS A 58 5.29 -14.43 4.62
C LYS A 58 4.79 -13.18 5.35
N PRO A 59 3.88 -13.32 6.33
CA PRO A 59 3.38 -12.18 7.10
C PRO A 59 4.47 -11.28 7.69
N SER A 60 5.61 -11.86 8.10
CA SER A 60 6.72 -11.12 8.71
C SER A 60 7.64 -10.38 7.72
N TYR A 61 7.47 -10.57 6.41
CA TYR A 61 8.44 -10.08 5.42
C TYR A 61 8.25 -8.61 5.08
N THR A 62 7.02 -8.20 4.78
CA THR A 62 6.69 -6.78 4.67
C THR A 62 6.41 -6.24 6.07
N PRO A 63 7.28 -5.36 6.60
CA PRO A 63 7.19 -4.91 7.98
C PRO A 63 5.94 -4.06 8.18
N GLU A 64 5.22 -4.30 9.28
CA GLU A 64 4.11 -3.45 9.73
C GLU A 64 4.63 -2.35 10.65
N GLY A 65 3.95 -1.21 10.66
CA GLY A 65 4.32 -0.06 11.48
C GLY A 65 4.14 1.28 10.75
N LYS A 66 4.69 2.32 11.38
CA LYS A 66 4.75 3.69 10.86
C LYS A 66 6.15 3.99 10.37
N PHE A 67 6.25 4.43 9.14
CA PHE A 67 7.51 4.74 8.45
C PHE A 67 7.38 6.07 7.72
N LYS A 68 8.45 6.47 7.03
CA LYS A 68 8.48 7.60 6.11
C LYS A 68 9.27 7.25 4.85
N ILE A 69 8.93 7.91 3.76
CA ILE A 69 9.75 7.94 2.55
C ILE A 69 11.04 8.69 2.87
N VAL A 70 12.21 8.08 2.67
CA VAL A 70 13.52 8.68 2.98
C VAL A 70 14.39 8.92 1.77
N ASN A 71 14.15 8.23 0.67
CA ASN A 71 14.82 8.47 -0.59
C ASN A 71 13.93 8.10 -1.78
N LYS A 72 14.33 8.57 -2.96
CA LYS A 72 13.65 8.34 -4.22
C LYS A 72 14.68 8.13 -5.32
N ILE A 73 14.59 7.02 -6.06
CA ILE A 73 15.57 6.68 -7.11
C ILE A 73 14.83 6.30 -8.39
N VAL A 74 15.26 6.86 -9.53
CA VAL A 74 14.81 6.45 -10.86
C VAL A 74 15.69 5.29 -11.32
N ASN A 75 15.09 4.21 -11.82
CA ASN A 75 15.81 3.07 -12.40
C ASN A 75 16.94 2.55 -11.50
N ARG A 76 16.63 2.20 -10.26
CA ARG A 76 17.63 1.69 -9.31
C ARG A 76 18.26 0.39 -9.84
N PRO A 77 19.61 0.26 -9.91
CA PRO A 77 20.24 -1.01 -10.22
C PRO A 77 19.88 -2.11 -9.22
N TYR A 78 19.82 -3.35 -9.70
CA TYR A 78 19.62 -4.53 -8.86
C TYR A 78 20.95 -5.24 -8.65
N TYR A 79 21.66 -4.82 -7.61
CA TYR A 79 23.03 -5.27 -7.32
C TYR A 79 23.17 -6.77 -7.09
N LYS A 80 22.15 -7.44 -6.51
CA LYS A 80 22.23 -8.88 -6.19
C LYS A 80 22.50 -9.75 -7.43
N GLU A 81 21.91 -9.40 -8.57
CA GLU A 81 22.08 -10.12 -9.83
C GLU A 81 22.80 -9.25 -10.88
N ASN A 82 23.48 -8.19 -10.43
CA ASN A 82 24.21 -7.25 -11.28
C ASN A 82 23.40 -6.70 -12.47
N ILE A 83 22.09 -6.46 -12.28
CA ILE A 83 21.21 -5.96 -13.35
C ILE A 83 21.21 -4.44 -13.33
N ARG A 84 21.45 -3.83 -14.49
CA ARG A 84 21.47 -2.38 -14.66
C ARG A 84 20.10 -1.75 -14.36
N GLY A 85 20.12 -0.48 -13.97
CA GLY A 85 18.92 0.33 -13.85
C GLY A 85 18.21 0.48 -15.20
N GLY A 86 16.89 0.31 -15.22
CA GLY A 86 16.08 0.49 -16.43
C GLY A 86 16.04 -0.73 -17.36
N ASP A 87 16.83 -1.77 -17.08
CA ASP A 87 16.71 -3.06 -17.78
C ASP A 87 15.32 -3.67 -17.50
N PRO A 88 14.58 -4.14 -18.52
CA PRO A 88 13.26 -4.78 -18.34
C PRO A 88 13.26 -5.98 -17.38
N ARG A 89 14.39 -6.66 -17.22
CA ARG A 89 14.56 -7.80 -16.30
C ARG A 89 14.77 -7.36 -14.86
N ASN A 90 15.03 -6.09 -14.60
CA ASN A 90 15.29 -5.61 -13.24
C ASN A 90 14.03 -5.74 -12.36
N PRO A 91 14.05 -6.56 -11.29
CA PRO A 91 12.87 -6.82 -10.47
C PRO A 91 12.41 -5.61 -9.65
N LEU A 92 13.22 -4.55 -9.60
CA LEU A 92 12.90 -3.30 -8.92
C LEU A 92 12.05 -2.35 -9.79
N GLY A 93 12.01 -2.57 -11.10
CA GLY A 93 11.29 -1.73 -12.06
C GLY A 93 11.87 -0.32 -12.20
N ASN A 94 11.01 0.61 -12.61
CA ASN A 94 11.44 1.94 -13.07
C ASN A 94 11.54 3.01 -11.98
N ARG A 95 10.95 2.79 -10.80
CA ARG A 95 10.95 3.75 -9.68
C ARG A 95 11.12 3.04 -8.34
N TRP A 96 11.83 3.71 -7.44
CA TRP A 96 12.09 3.28 -6.08
C TRP A 96 11.74 4.40 -5.11
N LEU A 97 10.89 4.10 -4.13
CA LEU A 97 10.50 4.96 -3.02
C LEU A 97 10.94 4.27 -1.72
N GLY A 98 12.14 4.59 -1.24
CA GLY A 98 12.74 3.94 -0.07
C GLY A 98 12.03 4.32 1.22
N ILE A 99 11.73 3.34 2.07
CA ILE A 99 11.12 3.53 3.39
C ILE A 99 12.10 3.18 4.50
N ASN A 100 12.05 3.92 5.61
CA ASN A 100 12.92 3.68 6.77
C ASN A 100 12.49 2.50 7.66
N ALA A 101 11.94 1.45 7.07
CA ALA A 101 11.51 0.29 7.83
C ALA A 101 12.71 -0.42 8.46
N ARG A 102 12.53 -0.90 9.70
CA ARG A 102 13.58 -1.54 10.51
C ARG A 102 14.87 -0.71 10.60
N ASN A 103 14.74 0.60 10.76
CA ASN A 103 15.84 1.56 10.88
C ASN A 103 16.81 1.58 9.68
N THR A 104 16.35 1.12 8.50
CA THR A 104 17.16 1.16 7.28
C THR A 104 17.11 2.56 6.65
N PRO A 105 18.13 2.99 5.88
CA PRO A 105 18.14 4.29 5.21
C PRO A 105 17.30 4.30 3.90
N GLY A 106 16.38 3.35 3.73
CA GLY A 106 15.53 3.22 2.54
C GLY A 106 16.23 2.56 1.33
N ASN A 107 17.32 1.83 1.54
CA ASN A 107 17.98 1.01 0.52
C ASN A 107 17.59 -0.48 0.59
N THR A 108 16.88 -0.90 1.64
CA THR A 108 16.48 -2.29 1.89
C THR A 108 14.98 -2.52 1.66
N TYR A 109 14.13 -1.61 2.12
CA TYR A 109 12.68 -1.67 1.96
C TYR A 109 12.19 -0.49 1.13
N ALA A 110 11.30 -0.76 0.19
CA ALA A 110 10.75 0.27 -0.67
C ALA A 110 9.37 -0.09 -1.23
N ILE A 111 8.70 0.94 -1.71
CA ILE A 111 7.61 0.85 -2.68
C ILE A 111 8.26 1.04 -4.05
N HIS A 112 8.14 0.05 -4.94
CA HIS A 112 8.87 0.07 -6.21
C HIS A 112 8.07 -0.59 -7.35
N GLY A 113 8.57 -0.47 -8.57
CA GLY A 113 7.99 -1.10 -9.76
C GLY A 113 8.17 -2.62 -9.77
N ASN A 114 8.12 -3.25 -10.94
CA ASN A 114 8.43 -4.68 -11.06
C ASN A 114 8.77 -5.07 -12.52
N ASN A 115 9.30 -6.28 -12.70
CA ASN A 115 9.51 -6.94 -14.01
C ASN A 115 8.50 -8.08 -14.29
N ASN A 116 7.59 -8.35 -13.37
CA ASN A 116 6.55 -9.38 -13.48
C ASN A 116 5.20 -8.83 -13.03
N ALA A 117 4.47 -8.22 -13.96
CA ALA A 117 3.21 -7.53 -13.70
C ALA A 117 2.14 -8.45 -13.08
N SER A 118 2.17 -9.75 -13.43
CA SER A 118 1.25 -10.77 -12.89
C SER A 118 1.43 -11.04 -11.39
N SER A 119 2.50 -10.52 -10.78
CA SER A 119 2.76 -10.65 -9.34
C SER A 119 1.98 -9.65 -8.49
N ILE A 120 1.45 -8.58 -9.08
CA ILE A 120 0.69 -7.55 -8.38
C ILE A 120 -0.64 -8.12 -7.88
N GLY A 121 -1.02 -7.76 -6.64
CA GLY A 121 -2.16 -8.34 -5.92
C GLY A 121 -1.84 -9.61 -5.12
N LYS A 122 -0.60 -10.12 -5.18
CA LYS A 122 -0.19 -11.40 -4.53
C LYS A 122 0.85 -11.22 -3.42
N TYR A 123 1.06 -12.29 -2.65
CA TYR A 123 2.08 -12.38 -1.58
C TYR A 123 3.34 -13.06 -2.11
N VAL A 124 4.21 -12.29 -2.76
CA VAL A 124 5.35 -12.85 -3.53
C VAL A 124 6.69 -12.22 -3.21
N SER A 125 6.71 -11.05 -2.57
CA SER A 125 7.96 -10.29 -2.39
C SER A 125 8.80 -10.85 -1.25
N ALA A 126 10.07 -10.46 -1.20
CA ALA A 126 10.95 -10.71 -0.06
C ALA A 126 10.78 -9.69 1.09
N GLY A 127 9.88 -8.71 0.94
CA GLY A 127 9.57 -7.72 1.96
C GLY A 127 9.21 -6.33 1.42
N CYS A 128 9.66 -5.98 0.22
CA CYS A 128 9.27 -4.74 -0.46
C CYS A 128 7.79 -4.77 -0.92
N VAL A 129 7.26 -3.59 -1.26
CA VAL A 129 5.93 -3.42 -1.84
C VAL A 129 6.08 -3.17 -3.33
N ARG A 130 5.59 -4.10 -4.16
CA ARG A 130 5.68 -4.00 -5.62
C ARG A 130 4.42 -3.38 -6.19
N MET A 131 4.56 -2.57 -7.23
CA MET A 131 3.47 -1.92 -7.97
C MET A 131 3.65 -2.14 -9.47
N TYR A 132 2.60 -1.95 -10.26
CA TYR A 132 2.75 -1.79 -11.71
C TYR A 132 3.66 -0.59 -12.02
N ASN A 133 4.46 -0.69 -13.09
CA ASN A 133 5.46 0.34 -13.44
C ASN A 133 4.84 1.71 -13.74
N GLU A 134 3.64 1.76 -14.32
CA GLU A 134 2.94 3.03 -14.57
C GLU A 134 2.35 3.62 -13.27
N ASP A 135 1.84 2.79 -12.39
CA ASP A 135 1.29 3.23 -11.10
C ASP A 135 2.38 3.78 -10.18
N VAL A 136 3.54 3.11 -10.08
CA VAL A 136 4.65 3.63 -9.28
C VAL A 136 5.27 4.88 -9.91
N LYS A 137 5.29 4.99 -11.24
CA LYS A 137 5.73 6.21 -11.96
C LYS A 137 4.84 7.39 -11.61
N TRP A 138 3.52 7.19 -11.60
CA TRP A 138 2.58 8.19 -11.12
C TRP A 138 2.81 8.53 -9.65
N LEU A 139 2.88 7.53 -8.76
CA LEU A 139 3.06 7.74 -7.32
C LEU A 139 4.37 8.49 -7.03
N TYR A 140 5.44 8.13 -7.72
CA TYR A 140 6.74 8.79 -7.61
C TYR A 140 6.67 10.27 -8.00
N SER A 141 5.85 10.66 -8.97
CA SER A 141 5.68 12.07 -9.35
C SER A 141 4.99 12.90 -8.27
N LYS A 142 4.19 12.26 -7.39
CA LYS A 142 3.41 12.94 -6.35
C LYS A 142 4.11 12.95 -5.00
N VAL A 143 4.66 11.83 -4.59
CA VAL A 143 5.17 11.60 -3.22
C VAL A 143 6.45 12.40 -2.96
N LYS A 144 6.51 13.11 -1.84
CA LYS A 144 7.69 13.84 -1.36
C LYS A 144 8.48 13.00 -0.35
N VAL A 145 9.79 13.23 -0.27
CA VAL A 145 10.59 12.71 0.85
C VAL A 145 10.01 13.25 2.16
N GLY A 146 9.97 12.42 3.19
CA GLY A 146 9.29 12.70 4.46
C GLY A 146 7.84 12.26 4.54
N THR A 147 7.21 11.88 3.42
CA THR A 147 5.82 11.40 3.41
C THR A 147 5.63 10.21 4.37
N PRO A 148 4.71 10.29 5.34
CA PRO A 148 4.35 9.18 6.21
C PRO A 148 3.83 7.97 5.43
N VAL A 149 4.25 6.79 5.86
CA VAL A 149 3.82 5.49 5.32
C VAL A 149 3.34 4.63 6.47
N ILE A 150 2.11 4.16 6.41
CA ILE A 150 1.56 3.17 7.36
C ILE A 150 1.49 1.83 6.64
N ILE A 151 2.01 0.77 7.24
CA ILE A 151 1.85 -0.59 6.74
C ILE A 151 1.16 -1.43 7.82
N THR A 152 0.07 -2.09 7.46
CA THR A 152 -0.75 -2.88 8.40
C THR A 152 -1.39 -4.09 7.72
N SER A 153 -1.86 -5.05 8.51
CA SER A 153 -2.84 -6.06 8.09
C SER A 153 -4.17 -5.79 8.81
N SER A 154 -5.20 -5.33 8.09
CA SER A 154 -6.48 -4.98 8.70
C SER A 154 -7.67 -5.26 7.78
N SER A 155 -8.83 -5.56 8.35
CA SER A 155 -10.13 -5.58 7.63
C SER A 155 -10.80 -4.20 7.57
N LYS A 156 -10.24 -3.19 8.24
CA LYS A 156 -10.79 -1.84 8.31
C LYS A 156 -10.55 -1.07 7.01
N SER A 157 -11.41 -0.09 6.72
CA SER A 157 -11.23 0.85 5.60
C SER A 157 -9.99 1.73 5.78
N PHE A 158 -9.46 2.29 4.69
CA PHE A 158 -8.29 3.16 4.76
C PHE A 158 -8.57 4.42 5.57
N LYS A 159 -9.77 4.99 5.46
CA LYS A 159 -10.20 6.11 6.33
C LYS A 159 -10.10 5.75 7.83
N THR A 160 -10.53 4.55 8.20
CA THR A 160 -10.49 4.10 9.61
C THR A 160 -9.06 3.85 10.07
N ILE A 161 -8.22 3.26 9.21
CA ILE A 161 -6.79 3.06 9.50
C ILE A 161 -6.08 4.41 9.66
N ALA A 162 -6.36 5.39 8.79
CA ALA A 162 -5.81 6.73 8.88
C ALA A 162 -6.16 7.38 10.23
N ALA A 163 -7.44 7.35 10.61
CA ALA A 163 -7.93 7.93 11.86
C ALA A 163 -7.27 7.26 13.09
N ALA A 164 -7.17 5.94 13.10
CA ALA A 164 -6.49 5.19 14.18
C ALA A 164 -5.00 5.53 14.31
N ASN A 165 -4.40 6.13 13.27
CA ASN A 165 -3.01 6.56 13.26
C ASN A 165 -2.84 8.08 13.40
N GLY A 166 -3.91 8.81 13.75
CA GLY A 166 -3.89 10.25 14.00
C GLY A 166 -4.07 11.13 12.76
N PHE A 167 -4.44 10.55 11.62
CA PHE A 167 -4.65 11.29 10.38
C PHE A 167 -6.15 11.54 10.15
N LYS A 168 -6.51 12.81 10.01
CA LYS A 168 -7.86 13.22 9.58
C LYS A 168 -7.90 13.24 8.06
N VAL A 169 -8.60 12.28 7.46
CA VAL A 169 -8.73 12.16 6.00
C VAL A 169 -10.18 12.23 5.54
N THR A 170 -10.35 12.60 4.29
CA THR A 170 -11.61 12.87 3.57
C THR A 170 -11.55 12.24 2.18
N GLY A 171 -12.65 12.35 1.44
CA GLY A 171 -12.83 11.67 0.17
C GLY A 171 -13.60 10.36 0.37
N ALA A 172 -14.57 10.13 -0.50
CA ALA A 172 -15.18 8.82 -0.63
C ALA A 172 -14.12 7.87 -1.21
N GLU A 173 -14.04 6.67 -0.66
CA GLU A 173 -13.36 5.56 -1.31
C GLU A 173 -14.24 5.15 -2.52
N THR A 174 -14.30 5.99 -3.57
CA THR A 174 -14.91 5.59 -4.84
C THR A 174 -13.98 4.54 -5.42
N MET A 175 -14.36 3.28 -5.20
CA MET A 175 -13.56 2.11 -5.54
C MET A 175 -12.91 2.29 -6.91
N PRO A 176 -11.59 2.14 -6.97
CA PRO A 176 -11.13 0.84 -7.39
C PRO A 176 -10.45 0.15 -6.23
N VAL A 177 -10.22 -1.14 -6.40
CA VAL A 177 -9.29 -1.96 -5.61
C VAL A 177 -9.97 -2.76 -4.47
N GLY A 178 -10.33 -4.01 -4.79
CA GLY A 178 -10.29 -5.22 -3.93
C GLY A 178 -11.06 -5.33 -2.60
N ILE A 179 -12.13 -4.55 -2.40
CA ILE A 179 -13.25 -4.96 -1.51
C ILE A 179 -14.42 -5.55 -2.32
N VAL A 180 -14.16 -5.91 -3.58
CA VAL A 180 -14.99 -6.86 -4.33
C VAL A 180 -14.22 -8.18 -4.52
N ASP A 181 -13.89 -8.80 -3.40
CA ASP A 181 -14.05 -10.26 -3.28
C ASP A 181 -14.69 -10.49 -1.90
N THR A 182 -15.88 -9.90 -1.69
CA THR A 182 -16.87 -10.49 -0.77
C THR A 182 -17.19 -11.94 -1.15
N VAL A 183 -16.72 -12.35 -2.33
CA VAL A 183 -16.90 -13.61 -2.99
C VAL A 183 -15.55 -14.31 -3.11
N LEU A 184 -15.17 -15.19 -2.18
CA LEU A 184 -14.00 -16.06 -2.41
C LEU A 184 -14.41 -17.23 -3.31
N LYS A 185 -13.65 -17.50 -4.36
CA LYS A 185 -13.93 -18.62 -5.27
C LYS A 185 -12.63 -19.28 -5.72
N LYS A 186 -12.74 -20.36 -6.48
CA LYS A 186 -11.58 -21.05 -7.06
C LYS A 186 -10.67 -20.06 -7.79
N GLY A 187 -9.38 -20.07 -7.44
CA GLY A 187 -8.38 -19.13 -7.96
C GLY A 187 -8.13 -17.91 -7.08
N SER A 188 -9.04 -17.56 -6.14
CA SER A 188 -8.76 -16.54 -5.12
C SER A 188 -7.57 -16.97 -4.26
N GLN A 189 -6.76 -16.01 -3.81
CA GLN A 189 -5.57 -16.28 -2.99
C GLN A 189 -5.40 -15.19 -1.92
N GLY A 190 -4.78 -15.55 -0.80
CA GLY A 190 -4.38 -14.61 0.24
C GLY A 190 -4.94 -14.90 1.64
N PRO A 191 -4.73 -13.98 2.60
CA PRO A 191 -5.15 -14.09 4.00
C PRO A 191 -6.64 -14.35 4.17
N GLN A 192 -7.49 -13.84 3.28
CA GLN A 192 -8.92 -14.12 3.31
C GLN A 192 -9.21 -15.60 3.03
N VAL A 193 -8.47 -16.21 2.10
CA VAL A 193 -8.55 -17.65 1.84
C VAL A 193 -7.95 -18.45 2.99
N VAL A 194 -6.86 -17.99 3.61
CA VAL A 194 -6.33 -18.63 4.83
C VAL A 194 -7.37 -18.61 5.95
N ALA A 195 -8.05 -17.49 6.17
CA ALA A 195 -9.11 -17.35 7.17
C ALA A 195 -10.29 -18.29 6.88
N LEU A 196 -10.72 -18.34 5.61
CA LEU A 196 -11.72 -19.30 5.14
C LEU A 196 -11.30 -20.75 5.40
N GLN A 197 -10.09 -21.15 4.98
CA GLN A 197 -9.59 -22.51 5.12
C GLN A 197 -9.50 -22.92 6.60
N LYS A 198 -9.00 -22.03 7.47
CA LYS A 198 -8.98 -22.26 8.93
C LYS A 198 -10.39 -22.43 9.49
N LYS A 199 -11.32 -21.57 9.08
CA LYS A 199 -12.71 -21.61 9.57
C LYS A 199 -13.43 -22.89 9.13
N LEU A 200 -13.34 -23.25 7.85
CA LEU A 200 -13.91 -24.50 7.32
C LEU A 200 -13.35 -25.72 8.04
N THR A 201 -12.03 -25.82 8.18
CA THR A 201 -11.38 -26.93 8.88
C THR A 201 -11.82 -27.00 10.36
N SER A 202 -11.96 -25.86 11.05
CA SER A 202 -12.45 -25.82 12.44
C SER A 202 -13.90 -26.29 12.60
N LEU A 203 -14.68 -26.24 11.53
CA LEU A 203 -16.07 -26.69 11.47
C LEU A 203 -16.18 -28.13 10.92
N GLY A 204 -15.06 -28.83 10.69
CA GLY A 204 -15.03 -30.19 10.17
C GLY A 204 -14.98 -30.31 8.65
N TYR A 205 -14.95 -29.19 7.92
CA TYR A 205 -14.84 -29.17 6.45
C TYR A 205 -13.37 -29.11 6.03
N SER A 206 -12.73 -30.27 5.93
CA SER A 206 -11.30 -30.34 5.61
C SER A 206 -10.96 -29.73 4.25
N THR A 207 -10.04 -28.76 4.28
CA THR A 207 -9.48 -28.09 3.09
C THR A 207 -8.17 -28.71 2.62
N LYS A 208 -7.71 -29.80 3.29
CA LYS A 208 -6.42 -30.47 3.08
C LYS A 208 -5.18 -29.57 3.22
N GLY A 209 -5.31 -28.42 3.88
CA GLY A 209 -4.21 -27.48 4.11
C GLY A 209 -4.70 -26.04 4.27
N THR A 210 -3.80 -25.15 4.71
CA THR A 210 -4.08 -23.70 4.86
C THR A 210 -3.02 -22.88 4.12
N ASP A 211 -2.85 -23.17 2.84
CA ASP A 211 -1.86 -22.53 1.96
C ASP A 211 -2.27 -21.13 1.48
N GLY A 212 -3.51 -20.71 1.77
CA GLY A 212 -4.04 -19.44 1.31
C GLY A 212 -4.39 -19.42 -0.18
N ILE A 213 -4.51 -20.59 -0.82
CA ILE A 213 -4.91 -20.74 -2.21
C ILE A 213 -6.27 -21.42 -2.26
N PHE A 214 -7.25 -20.78 -2.91
CA PHE A 214 -8.57 -21.35 -3.06
C PHE A 214 -8.52 -22.34 -4.23
N GLY A 215 -8.01 -23.54 -3.95
CA GLY A 215 -7.91 -24.65 -4.89
C GLY A 215 -9.15 -25.55 -4.89
N SER A 216 -9.04 -26.68 -5.57
CA SER A 216 -10.11 -27.69 -5.66
C SER A 216 -10.54 -28.25 -4.30
N ASN A 217 -9.61 -28.40 -3.34
CA ASN A 217 -9.94 -28.88 -2.00
C ASN A 217 -10.75 -27.86 -1.20
N THR A 218 -10.40 -26.57 -1.28
CA THR A 218 -11.16 -25.49 -0.64
C THR A 218 -12.55 -25.35 -1.27
N GLU A 219 -12.65 -25.44 -2.59
CA GLU A 219 -13.94 -25.44 -3.30
C GLU A 219 -14.86 -26.57 -2.84
N LYS A 220 -14.34 -27.80 -2.73
CA LYS A 220 -15.09 -28.95 -2.21
C LYS A 220 -15.56 -28.73 -0.77
N ALA A 221 -14.71 -28.19 0.09
CA ALA A 221 -15.06 -27.88 1.47
C ALA A 221 -16.16 -26.81 1.56
N VAL A 222 -16.10 -25.76 0.73
CA VAL A 222 -17.13 -24.72 0.63
C VAL A 222 -18.46 -25.30 0.16
N LYS A 223 -18.48 -26.07 -0.94
CA LYS A 223 -19.70 -26.70 -1.45
C LYS A 223 -20.35 -27.60 -0.41
N LYS A 224 -19.54 -28.36 0.34
CA LYS A 224 -20.04 -29.21 1.43
C LYS A 224 -20.63 -28.36 2.56
N PHE A 225 -19.95 -27.32 3.01
CA PHE A 225 -20.49 -26.39 4.02
C PHE A 225 -21.80 -25.76 3.57
N GLN A 226 -21.86 -25.27 2.34
CA GLN A 226 -23.07 -24.66 1.77
C GLN A 226 -24.24 -25.65 1.77
N LYS A 227 -24.01 -26.87 1.29
CA LYS A 227 -25.03 -27.94 1.28
C LYS A 227 -25.54 -28.24 2.68
N ASP A 228 -24.64 -28.40 3.65
CA ASP A 228 -24.98 -28.74 5.03
C ASP A 228 -25.69 -27.59 5.78
N ASN A 229 -25.63 -26.35 5.27
CA ASN A 229 -26.24 -25.15 5.85
C ASN A 229 -27.40 -24.59 5.01
N ASN A 230 -27.99 -25.40 4.12
CA ASN A 230 -29.11 -25.01 3.25
C ASN A 230 -28.84 -23.77 2.39
N LEU A 231 -27.60 -23.61 1.93
CA LEU A 231 -27.19 -22.59 0.97
C LEU A 231 -27.02 -23.19 -0.43
N THR A 232 -27.02 -22.34 -1.45
CA THR A 232 -26.66 -22.77 -2.82
C THR A 232 -25.21 -23.29 -2.82
N ALA A 233 -25.01 -24.56 -3.21
CA ALA A 233 -23.69 -25.22 -3.19
C ALA A 233 -22.86 -24.93 -4.46
N ASP A 234 -22.71 -23.65 -4.79
CA ASP A 234 -21.99 -23.17 -5.98
C ASP A 234 -20.45 -23.14 -5.80
N GLY A 235 -19.95 -23.32 -4.57
CA GLY A 235 -18.52 -23.25 -4.24
C GLY A 235 -17.97 -21.83 -4.14
N VAL A 236 -18.86 -20.86 -4.03
CA VAL A 236 -18.59 -19.43 -4.05
C VAL A 236 -18.92 -18.84 -2.69
N VAL A 237 -17.91 -18.36 -1.97
CA VAL A 237 -18.07 -17.79 -0.62
C VAL A 237 -18.50 -16.33 -0.72
N GLY A 238 -19.73 -16.12 -1.16
CA GLY A 238 -20.39 -14.80 -1.20
C GLY A 238 -20.94 -14.35 0.15
N PRO A 239 -21.71 -13.23 0.19
CA PRO A 239 -22.20 -12.64 1.44
C PRO A 239 -22.97 -13.60 2.36
N GLN A 240 -23.82 -14.46 1.80
CA GLN A 240 -24.59 -15.44 2.57
C GLN A 240 -23.69 -16.50 3.21
N THR A 241 -22.79 -17.10 2.43
CA THR A 241 -21.83 -18.09 2.93
C THR A 241 -20.87 -17.48 3.95
N ARG A 242 -20.41 -16.23 3.75
CA ARG A 242 -19.59 -15.51 4.72
C ARG A 242 -20.32 -15.28 6.05
N LYS A 243 -21.58 -14.87 5.98
CA LYS A 243 -22.43 -14.69 7.17
C LYS A 243 -22.58 -16.01 7.93
N ALA A 244 -22.90 -17.10 7.23
CA ALA A 244 -23.03 -18.43 7.84
C ALA A 244 -21.70 -18.92 8.46
N LEU A 245 -20.56 -18.59 7.87
CA LEU A 245 -19.23 -18.91 8.41
C LEU A 245 -18.75 -17.95 9.52
N ASN A 246 -19.51 -16.89 9.83
CA ASN A 246 -19.07 -15.81 10.73
C ASN A 246 -17.70 -15.20 10.34
N LEU A 247 -17.45 -15.05 9.04
CA LEU A 247 -16.23 -14.44 8.50
C LEU A 247 -16.36 -12.91 8.47
N LYS A 248 -15.57 -12.23 9.33
CA LYS A 248 -15.51 -10.76 9.43
C LYS A 248 -14.86 -10.10 8.22
#